data_AF-A0A1I7L159-F1
#
_entry.id   AF-A0A1I7L159-F1
#
_cell.length_a   1.000
_cell.length_b   1.000
_cell.length_c   1.000
_cell.angle_alpha   90.00
_cell.angle_beta   90.00
_cell.angle_gamma   90.00
#
_symmetry.space_group_name_H-M   'P 1'
#
loop_
_entity.id
_entity.type
_entity.pdbx_description
1 polymer ?
#
loop_
_entity_poly.entity_id
_entity_poly.type
_entity_poly.pdbx_seq_one_letter_code
_entity_poly.pdbx_strand_id
1 'polypeptide(L)' 'MPLPPDFKSSDFSIGSISDTQLVNLAKLAGVMVEGEALSPQLQEYTLLIMEKCADVGDKYTSTKHGRTAGDEIRALFGVY' A
#
# COMPACT_ATOMS: atom_id res chain seq x y z
N MET A 1 4.27 5.04 14.41
CA MET A 1 4.79 6.29 13.83
C MET A 1 3.70 6.85 12.92
N PRO A 2 3.30 8.13 13.00
CA PRO A 2 2.32 8.68 12.08
C PRO A 2 2.87 8.70 10.65
N LEU A 3 2.01 8.50 9.65
CA LEU A 3 2.40 8.67 8.25
C LEU A 3 2.87 10.12 8.01
N PRO A 4 3.84 10.35 7.12
CA PRO A 4 4.25 11.70 6.76
C PRO A 4 3.03 12.53 6.32
N PRO A 5 2.96 13.83 6.68
CA PRO A 5 1.80 14.68 6.43
C PRO A 5 1.44 14.85 4.95
N ASP A 6 2.34 14.47 4.05
CA ASP A 6 2.18 14.59 2.60
C ASP A 6 1.77 13.28 1.90
N PHE A 7 1.53 12.19 2.63
CA PHE A 7 1.12 10.92 2.01
C PHE A 7 -0.33 11.02 1.50
N LYS A 8 -0.51 11.16 0.19
CA LYS A 8 -1.83 11.11 -0.44
C LYS A 8 -1.95 9.87 -1.32
N SER A 9 -3.06 9.14 -1.20
CA SER A 9 -3.35 8.00 -2.09
C SER A 9 -3.41 8.41 -3.56
N SER A 10 -3.65 9.70 -3.86
CA SER A 10 -3.60 10.29 -5.21
C SER A 10 -2.21 10.33 -5.85
N ASP A 11 -1.15 10.15 -5.06
CA ASP A 11 0.23 10.17 -5.57
C ASP A 11 0.61 8.85 -6.25
N PHE A 12 -0.25 7.83 -6.14
CA PHE A 12 -0.05 6.51 -6.70
C PHE A 12 -1.05 6.25 -7.82
N SER A 13 -0.57 5.66 -8.90
CA SER A 13 -1.44 5.15 -9.96
C SER A 13 -1.84 3.70 -9.65
N ILE A 14 -2.94 3.24 -10.22
CA ILE A 14 -3.36 1.84 -10.13
C ILE A 14 -2.21 0.96 -10.65
N GLY A 15 -1.82 -0.05 -9.87
CA GLY A 15 -0.69 -0.95 -10.15
C GLY A 15 0.68 -0.28 -10.12
N SER A 16 0.83 0.92 -9.52
CA SER A 16 2.10 1.65 -9.56
C SER A 16 3.10 1.17 -8.53
N ILE A 17 2.67 0.53 -7.44
CA ILE A 17 3.57 0.14 -6.35
C ILE A 17 4.43 -1.05 -6.78
N SER A 18 5.59 -0.73 -7.37
CA SER A 18 6.69 -1.67 -7.57
C SER A 18 7.44 -1.90 -6.26
N ASP A 19 8.25 -2.96 -6.22
CA ASP A 19 9.13 -3.25 -5.07
C ASP A 19 10.04 -2.08 -4.73
N THR A 20 10.48 -1.32 -5.75
CA THR A 20 11.27 -0.10 -5.55
C THR A 20 10.47 0.99 -4.85
N GLN A 21 9.19 1.17 -5.19
CA GLN A 21 8.32 2.13 -4.51
C GLN A 21 8.02 1.70 -3.07
N LEU A 22 7.77 0.42 -2.84
CA LEU A 22 7.60 -0.16 -1.49
C LEU A 22 8.84 0.09 -0.62
N VAL A 23 10.03 -0.17 -1.16
CA VAL A 23 11.31 0.12 -0.50
C VAL A 23 11.47 1.60 -0.18
N ASN A 24 11.13 2.49 -1.12
CA ASN A 24 11.21 3.93 -0.89
C ASN A 24 10.24 4.39 0.19
N LEU A 25 9.01 3.85 0.22
CA LEU A 25 8.04 4.11 1.27
C LEU A 25 8.50 3.59 2.63
N ALA A 26 9.06 2.40 2.68
CA ALA A 26 9.61 1.81 3.90
C ALA A 26 10.75 2.66 4.47
N LYS A 27 11.62 3.20 3.60
CA LYS A 27 12.68 4.14 3.99
C LYS A 27 12.12 5.47 4.50
N LEU A 28 11.15 6.06 3.78
CA LEU A 28 10.48 7.30 4.20
C LEU A 28 9.78 7.15 5.56
N ALA A 29 9.20 5.98 5.83
CA ALA A 29 8.58 5.65 7.10
C ALA A 29 9.60 5.28 8.20
N GLY A 30 10.90 5.25 7.89
CA GLY A 30 11.97 4.91 8.83
C GLY A 30 11.96 3.45 9.30
N VAL A 31 11.29 2.55 8.56
CA VAL A 31 11.20 1.12 8.91
C VAL A 31 12.22 0.24 8.17
N MET A 32 12.96 0.82 7.23
CA MET A 32 14.03 0.15 6.50
C MET A 32 15.22 1.09 6.33
N VAL A 33 16.45 0.58 6.51
CA VAL A 33 17.67 1.41 6.40
C VAL A 33 18.23 1.45 4.98
N GLU A 34 19.14 2.40 4.74
CA GLU A 34 19.82 2.52 3.45
C GLU A 34 20.71 1.30 3.19
N GLY A 35 20.62 0.73 1.99
CA GLY A 35 21.33 -0.50 1.61
C GLY A 35 20.57 -1.81 1.90
N GLU A 36 19.46 -1.77 2.65
CA GLU A 36 18.59 -2.94 2.80
C GLU A 36 17.70 -3.14 1.57
N ALA A 37 17.42 -4.41 1.29
CA ALA A 37 16.48 -4.85 0.27
C ALA A 37 15.32 -5.58 0.93
N LEU A 38 14.13 -5.49 0.32
CA LEU A 38 12.98 -6.27 0.73
C LEU A 38 13.27 -7.75 0.43
N SER A 39 13.33 -8.60 1.45
CA SER A 39 13.42 -10.04 1.20
C SER A 39 12.10 -10.54 0.59
N PRO A 40 12.11 -11.62 -0.21
CA PRO A 40 10.88 -12.18 -0.78
C PRO A 40 9.83 -12.52 0.29
N GLN A 41 10.25 -13.04 1.45
CA GLN A 41 9.35 -13.37 2.55
C GLN A 41 8.70 -12.11 3.16
N LEU A 42 9.46 -11.02 3.27
CA LEU A 42 8.94 -9.75 3.78
C LEU A 42 7.96 -9.13 2.77
N GLN A 43 8.22 -9.28 1.48
CA GLN A 43 7.32 -8.84 0.41
C GLN A 43 5.98 -9.58 0.48
N GLU A 44 6.01 -10.91 0.56
CA GLU A 44 4.80 -11.74 0.71
C GLU A 44 4.01 -11.35 1.97
N TYR A 45 4.70 -11.16 3.09
CA TYR A 45 4.05 -10.76 4.34
C TYR A 45 3.45 -9.35 4.26
N THR A 46 4.09 -8.42 3.54
CA THR A 46 3.57 -7.08 3.32
C THR A 46 2.29 -7.10 2.48
N LEU A 47 2.25 -7.94 1.43
CA LEU A 47 1.05 -8.15 0.63
C LEU A 47 -0.08 -8.78 1.46
N LEU A 48 0.23 -9.71 2.35
CA LEU A 48 -0.77 -10.31 3.26
C LEU A 48 -1.39 -9.26 4.20
N ILE A 49 -0.57 -8.37 4.77
CA ILE A 49 -1.06 -7.27 5.61
C ILE A 49 -1.93 -6.32 4.80
N MET A 50 -1.50 -5.96 3.59
CA MET A 50 -2.26 -5.12 2.66
C MET A 50 -3.65 -5.71 2.40
N GLU A 51 -3.73 -7.01 2.11
CA GLU A 51 -5.01 -7.70 1.86
C GLU A 51 -5.93 -7.63 3.10
N LYS A 52 -5.37 -7.80 4.31
CA LYS A 52 -6.13 -7.66 5.56
C LYS A 52 -6.63 -6.22 5.77
N CYS A 53 -5.86 -5.22 5.37
CA CYS A 53 -6.32 -3.83 5.38
C CYS A 53 -7.43 -3.60 4.36
N ALA A 54 -7.34 -4.21 3.17
CA ALA A 54 -8.37 -4.14 2.15
C ALA A 54 -9.69 -4.80 2.63
N ASP A 55 -9.62 -5.96 3.28
CA ASP A 55 -10.76 -6.65 3.90
C ASP A 55 -11.52 -5.74 4.90
N VAL A 56 -10.78 -4.93 5.67
CA VAL A 56 -11.39 -3.92 6.57
C VAL A 56 -12.05 -2.80 5.74
N GLY A 57 -11.37 -2.35 4.69
CA GLY A 57 -11.83 -1.34 3.73
C GLY A 57 -13.09 -1.73 2.95
N ASP A 58 -13.34 -3.02 2.74
CA ASP A 58 -14.51 -3.52 1.99
C ASP A 58 -15.85 -3.09 2.60
N LYS A 59 -15.87 -2.78 3.91
CA LYS A 59 -17.05 -2.28 4.61
C LYS A 59 -17.36 -0.81 4.32
N TYR A 60 -16.42 -0.08 3.72
CA TYR A 60 -16.50 1.35 3.50
C TYR A 60 -16.64 1.65 2.01
N THR A 61 -17.88 1.77 1.54
CA THR A 61 -18.19 2.15 0.16
C THR A 61 -18.20 3.67 0.00
N SER A 62 -17.55 4.17 -1.04
CA SER A 62 -17.69 5.56 -1.47
C SER A 62 -18.79 5.67 -2.52
N THR A 63 -19.87 6.39 -2.19
CA THR A 63 -20.96 6.69 -3.14
C THR A 63 -20.49 7.48 -4.36
N LYS A 64 -19.34 8.16 -4.28
CA LYS A 64 -18.77 8.94 -5.38
C LYS A 64 -18.02 8.10 -6.42
N HIS A 65 -17.43 6.98 -6.01
CA HIS A 65 -16.52 6.19 -6.84
C HIS A 65 -17.03 4.80 -7.18
N GLY A 66 -18.16 4.37 -6.60
CA GLY A 66 -18.79 3.07 -6.87
C GLY A 66 -17.91 1.88 -6.46
N ARG A 67 -16.88 2.12 -5.64
CA ARG A 67 -15.87 1.17 -5.20
C ARG A 67 -15.72 1.25 -3.68
N THR A 68 -15.31 0.14 -3.07
CA THR A 68 -14.97 0.10 -1.65
C THR A 68 -13.59 0.73 -1.43
N ALA A 69 -13.29 1.15 -0.20
CA ALA A 69 -11.93 1.50 0.16
C ALA A 69 -10.97 0.31 0.00
N GLY A 70 -11.47 -0.93 0.15
CA GLY A 70 -10.71 -2.15 -0.12
C GLY A 70 -10.31 -2.28 -1.59
N ASP A 71 -11.24 -2.00 -2.52
CA ASP A 71 -10.97 -1.98 -3.96
C ASP A 71 -9.88 -0.95 -4.32
N GLU A 72 -9.93 0.24 -3.69
CA GLU A 72 -8.92 1.27 -3.90
C GLU A 72 -7.54 0.84 -3.37
N ILE A 73 -7.49 0.15 -2.22
CA ILE A 73 -6.23 -0.41 -1.68
C ILE A 73 -5.68 -1.46 -2.63
N ARG A 74 -6.45 -2.48 -3.02
CA ARG A 74 -5.98 -3.57 -3.90
C ARG A 74 -5.52 -3.05 -5.26
N ALA A 75 -6.22 -2.04 -5.80
CA ALA A 75 -5.87 -1.39 -7.05
C ALA A 75 -4.46 -0.76 -7.03
N LEU A 76 -3.98 -0.25 -5.89
CA LEU A 76 -2.61 0.31 -5.79
C LEU A 76 -1.52 -0.76 -6.00
N PHE A 77 -1.81 -2.00 -5.65
CA PHE A 77 -0.90 -3.14 -5.75
C PHE A 77 -1.17 -4.01 -6.99
N GLY A 78 -2.13 -3.63 -7.83
CA GLY A 78 -2.48 -4.39 -9.05
C GLY A 78 -3.12 -5.76 -8.76
N VAL A 79 -3.67 -5.93 -7.56
CA VAL A 79 -4.43 -7.12 -7.18
C VAL A 79 -5.90 -6.82 -7.45
N TYR A 80 -6.59 -7.69 -8.19
CA TYR A 80 -8.01 -7.53 -8.56
C TYR A 80 -8.79 -8.79 -8.19
#